data_AF-A0A2A5DXD6-F1
#
_entry.id   AF-A0A2A5DXD6-F1
#
_cell.length_a   1.000
_cell.length_b   1.000
_cell.length_c   1.000
_cell.angle_alpha   90.00
_cell.angle_beta   90.00
_cell.angle_gamma   90.00
#
_symmetry.space_group_name_H-M   'P 1'
#
loop_
_entity.id
_entity.type
_entity.pdbx_description
1 polymer ?
#
loop_
_entity_poly.entity_id
_entity_poly.type
_entity_poly.pdbx_seq_one_letter_code
_entity_poly.pdbx_strand_id
1 'polypeptide(L)'
;MISKIIQLIAFSLVLLLINGCQKSSLSKNWAKDIAVYKWTEMLGDEPLEHYGYLAFKIKDGKVYSRAWMEYDRNGREWPAVEGLGYQTTANACTIIYRNGTYQIKHEFYHCTANFTFINKSKEMFVEYQQVTTDMSDELEGGNAEGLLVSKNNYTKKTQKEIDIFRRSLKYLKKAIEKKPCPVLPFRESLKKWHFKFNEKNYYFCCDSCLQAFKHNPKQYIK
;
A
#
# COMPACT_ATOMS: atom_id res chain seq x y z
N MET A 1 -10.65 -41.79 -1.10
CA MET A 1 -11.06 -40.39 -0.77
C MET A 1 -10.12 -39.33 -1.34
N ILE A 2 -8.80 -39.55 -1.39
CA ILE A 2 -7.80 -38.58 -1.89
C ILE A 2 -7.95 -38.28 -3.41
N SER A 3 -8.37 -39.25 -4.21
CA SER A 3 -8.51 -39.10 -5.67
C SER A 3 -9.61 -38.12 -6.13
N LYS A 4 -10.70 -37.94 -5.37
CA LYS A 4 -11.77 -36.98 -5.71
C LYS A 4 -11.37 -35.53 -5.42
N ILE A 5 -10.49 -35.30 -4.45
CA ILE A 5 -10.01 -33.96 -4.08
C ILE A 5 -9.05 -33.41 -5.15
N ILE A 6 -8.18 -34.27 -5.70
CA ILE A 6 -7.25 -33.88 -6.78
C ILE A 6 -8.01 -33.54 -8.07
N GLN A 7 -9.10 -34.26 -8.38
CA GLN A 7 -9.96 -33.94 -9.53
C GLN A 7 -10.72 -32.61 -9.37
N LEU A 8 -11.18 -32.26 -8.16
CA LEU A 8 -11.85 -30.97 -7.89
C LEU A 8 -10.89 -29.77 -7.98
N ILE A 9 -9.64 -29.93 -7.56
CA ILE A 9 -8.62 -28.88 -7.66
C ILE A 9 -8.20 -28.68 -9.13
N ALA A 10 -8.04 -29.76 -9.90
CA ALA A 10 -7.73 -29.68 -11.32
C ALA A 10 -8.87 -29.05 -12.14
N PHE A 11 -10.13 -29.34 -11.81
CA PHE A 11 -11.29 -28.72 -12.48
C PHE A 11 -11.42 -27.22 -12.16
N SER A 12 -11.03 -26.79 -10.96
CA SER A 12 -11.04 -25.37 -10.57
C SER A 12 -9.93 -24.57 -11.25
N LEU A 13 -8.74 -25.16 -11.46
CA LEU A 13 -7.65 -24.51 -12.21
C LEU A 13 -7.98 -24.36 -13.70
N VAL A 14 -8.69 -25.33 -14.29
CA VAL A 14 -9.09 -25.29 -15.71
C VAL A 14 -10.24 -24.28 -15.95
N LEU A 15 -11.17 -24.11 -14.99
CA LEU A 15 -12.20 -23.05 -15.09
C LEU A 15 -11.64 -21.62 -14.98
N LEU A 16 -10.49 -21.43 -14.34
CA LEU A 16 -9.79 -20.14 -14.24
C LEU A 16 -9.17 -19.70 -15.57
N LEU A 17 -8.85 -20.64 -16.47
CA LEU A 17 -8.25 -20.34 -17.78
C LEU A 17 -9.30 -20.11 -18.89
N ILE A 18 -10.53 -20.61 -18.71
CA ILE A 18 -11.59 -20.58 -19.74
C ILE A 18 -12.58 -19.43 -19.53
N ASN A 19 -12.69 -18.88 -18.31
CA ASN A 19 -13.49 -17.68 -18.05
C ASN A 19 -12.74 -16.41 -18.45
N GLY A 20 -12.74 -16.14 -19.75
CA GLY A 20 -12.30 -14.88 -20.30
C GLY A 20 -12.86 -13.69 -19.52
N CYS A 21 -11.96 -12.80 -19.11
CA CYS A 21 -12.20 -11.38 -18.96
C CYS A 21 -13.52 -10.98 -18.27
N GLN A 22 -13.95 -11.69 -17.21
CA GLN A 22 -14.95 -11.14 -16.30
C GLN A 22 -14.33 -9.92 -15.63
N LYS A 23 -14.67 -8.72 -16.13
CA LYS A 23 -14.32 -7.43 -15.53
C LYS A 23 -14.63 -7.53 -14.04
N SER A 24 -13.58 -7.48 -13.23
CA SER A 24 -13.65 -7.75 -11.80
C SER A 24 -14.69 -6.87 -11.10
N SER A 25 -15.36 -7.43 -10.10
CA SER A 25 -16.35 -6.68 -9.30
C SER A 25 -15.71 -5.44 -8.64
N LEU A 26 -14.45 -5.58 -8.20
CA LEU A 26 -13.61 -4.50 -7.70
C LEU A 26 -13.43 -3.36 -8.71
N SER A 27 -13.10 -3.70 -9.97
CA SER A 27 -12.85 -2.67 -11.00
C SER A 27 -14.07 -1.79 -11.24
N LYS A 28 -15.29 -2.32 -11.13
CA LYS A 28 -16.51 -1.52 -11.38
C LYS A 28 -16.77 -0.49 -10.29
N ASN A 29 -16.56 -0.85 -9.01
CA ASN A 29 -16.83 0.06 -7.90
C ASN A 29 -15.68 1.06 -7.69
N TRP A 30 -14.43 0.61 -7.78
CA TRP A 30 -13.26 1.46 -7.55
C TRP A 30 -12.85 2.27 -8.78
N ALA A 31 -13.25 1.89 -9.99
CA ALA A 31 -13.05 2.76 -11.16
C ALA A 31 -13.84 4.07 -11.03
N LYS A 32 -15.01 4.04 -10.37
CA LYS A 32 -15.87 5.22 -10.23
C LYS A 32 -15.33 6.22 -9.22
N ASP A 33 -14.95 5.77 -8.02
CA ASP A 33 -14.44 6.66 -6.98
C ASP A 33 -13.46 5.96 -6.03
N ILE A 34 -12.97 6.68 -5.02
CA ILE A 34 -12.16 6.16 -3.92
C ILE A 34 -13.07 5.33 -3.00
N ALA A 35 -12.68 4.09 -2.73
CA ALA A 35 -13.32 3.26 -1.71
C ALA A 35 -12.56 3.39 -0.39
N VAL A 36 -13.28 3.60 0.71
CA VAL A 36 -12.68 3.83 2.03
C VAL A 36 -13.15 2.76 2.99
N TYR A 37 -12.22 2.08 3.65
CA TYR A 37 -12.48 1.07 4.65
C TYR A 37 -11.96 1.55 5.99
N LYS A 38 -12.71 1.30 7.06
CA LYS A 38 -12.18 1.37 8.43
C LYS A 38 -11.63 -0.01 8.75
N TRP A 39 -10.38 -0.10 9.16
CA TRP A 39 -9.77 -1.40 9.49
C TRP A 39 -9.75 -1.67 10.99
N THR A 40 -9.50 -2.92 11.36
CA THR A 40 -9.28 -3.42 12.72
C THR A 40 -8.19 -4.48 12.64
N GLU A 41 -7.13 -4.35 13.43
CA GLU A 41 -6.04 -5.33 13.48
C GLU A 41 -6.43 -6.50 14.40
N MET A 42 -6.05 -7.70 14.03
CA MET A 42 -6.31 -8.91 14.81
C MET A 42 -5.01 -9.34 15.49
N LEU A 43 -4.93 -9.20 16.80
CA LEU A 43 -3.79 -9.66 17.61
C LEU A 43 -4.18 -10.97 18.31
N GLY A 44 -3.91 -12.09 17.63
CA GLY A 44 -4.42 -13.39 18.06
C GLY A 44 -5.94 -13.45 17.88
N ASP A 45 -6.65 -13.85 18.93
CA ASP A 45 -8.12 -13.97 18.93
C ASP A 45 -8.83 -12.67 19.36
N GLU A 46 -8.09 -11.66 19.81
CA GLU A 46 -8.65 -10.39 20.30
C GLU A 46 -8.56 -9.31 19.20
N PRO A 47 -9.69 -8.74 18.76
CA PRO A 47 -9.68 -7.63 17.82
C PRO A 47 -9.14 -6.38 18.53
N LEU A 48 -7.99 -5.88 18.08
CA LEU A 48 -7.51 -4.57 18.48
C LEU A 48 -8.11 -3.54 17.53
N GLU A 49 -9.10 -2.78 17.99
CA GLU A 49 -9.58 -1.63 17.23
C GLU A 49 -8.45 -0.63 17.02
N HIS A 50 -7.86 -0.69 15.83
CA HIS A 50 -7.06 0.38 15.25
C HIS A 50 -8.05 1.39 14.68
N TYR A 51 -7.99 2.64 15.12
CA TYR A 51 -8.81 3.71 14.54
C TYR A 51 -8.23 4.14 13.18
N GLY A 52 -7.93 3.21 12.30
CA GLY A 52 -7.30 3.44 11.01
C GLY A 52 -8.25 3.29 9.84
N TYR A 53 -7.88 3.93 8.73
CA TYR A 53 -8.62 3.90 7.48
C TYR A 53 -7.69 3.59 6.32
N LEU A 54 -8.26 2.92 5.34
CA LEU A 54 -7.64 2.61 4.06
C LEU A 54 -8.49 3.18 2.92
N ALA A 55 -7.86 3.92 2.02
CA ALA A 55 -8.47 4.38 0.78
C ALA A 55 -7.86 3.66 -0.41
N PHE A 56 -8.69 3.12 -1.30
CA PHE A 56 -8.27 2.45 -2.52
C PHE A 56 -8.77 3.17 -3.76
N LYS A 57 -7.95 3.18 -4.82
CA LYS A 57 -8.36 3.62 -6.16
C LYS A 57 -7.71 2.76 -7.23
N ILE A 58 -8.50 2.27 -8.18
CA ILE A 58 -7.98 1.71 -9.43
C ILE A 58 -7.89 2.80 -10.49
N LYS A 59 -6.72 2.92 -11.11
CA LYS A 59 -6.47 3.84 -12.22
C LYS A 59 -5.33 3.28 -13.10
N ASP A 60 -5.52 3.32 -14.42
CA ASP A 60 -4.51 2.88 -15.39
C ASP A 60 -3.98 1.45 -15.11
N GLY A 61 -4.86 0.53 -14.72
CA GLY A 61 -4.52 -0.87 -14.41
C GLY A 61 -3.77 -1.10 -13.10
N LYS A 62 -3.54 -0.05 -12.30
CA LYS A 62 -2.85 -0.12 -11.01
C LYS A 62 -3.80 0.14 -9.86
N VAL A 63 -3.47 -0.41 -8.70
CA VAL A 63 -4.17 -0.15 -7.44
C VAL A 63 -3.33 0.81 -6.63
N TYR A 64 -3.90 1.97 -6.32
CA TYR A 64 -3.31 2.94 -5.42
C TYR A 64 -4.01 2.82 -4.08
N SER A 65 -3.24 2.94 -3.00
CA SER A 65 -3.78 2.96 -1.66
C SER A 65 -3.19 4.07 -0.82
N ARG A 66 -3.94 4.52 0.18
CA ARG A 66 -3.46 5.35 1.27
C ARG A 66 -4.00 4.80 2.58
N ALA A 67 -3.14 4.62 3.58
CA ALA A 67 -3.56 4.25 4.92
C ALA A 67 -3.23 5.38 5.90
N TRP A 68 -4.10 5.62 6.88
CA TRP A 68 -3.88 6.61 7.93
C TRP A 68 -4.62 6.26 9.22
N MET A 69 -4.18 6.83 10.33
CA MET A 69 -4.85 6.73 11.62
C MET A 69 -5.71 7.96 11.89
N GLU A 70 -6.90 7.76 12.43
CA GLU A 70 -7.80 8.81 12.90
C GLU A 70 -7.36 9.31 14.28
N TYR A 71 -7.12 8.41 15.24
CA TYR A 71 -6.48 8.70 16.52
C TYR A 71 -5.60 7.50 16.91
N ASP A 72 -4.49 7.74 17.59
CA ASP A 72 -3.91 6.68 18.40
C ASP A 72 -4.44 6.78 19.84
N ARG A 73 -4.28 5.73 20.64
CA ARG A 73 -4.72 5.72 22.04
C ARG A 73 -3.87 6.63 22.96
N ASN A 74 -2.76 7.18 22.46
CA ASN A 74 -1.73 7.88 23.24
C ASN A 74 -1.45 9.32 22.78
N GLY A 75 -2.30 9.90 21.92
CA GLY A 75 -2.08 11.18 21.25
C GLY A 75 -0.97 11.24 20.18
N ARG A 76 -0.33 10.13 19.78
CA ARG A 76 0.66 10.11 18.69
C ARG A 76 -0.03 10.19 17.32
N GLU A 77 0.45 11.12 16.50
CA GLU A 77 0.06 11.21 15.10
C GLU A 77 0.94 10.28 14.26
N TRP A 78 0.33 9.24 13.70
CA TRP A 78 0.98 8.38 12.71
C TRP A 78 0.86 9.01 11.31
N PRO A 79 1.97 9.19 10.57
CA PRO A 79 1.92 9.74 9.24
C PRO A 79 1.23 8.75 8.31
N ALA A 80 0.33 9.25 7.46
CA ALA A 80 -0.30 8.43 6.46
C ALA A 80 0.75 7.84 5.49
N VAL A 81 0.54 6.59 5.11
CA VAL A 81 1.38 5.86 4.15
C VAL A 81 0.69 5.75 2.81
N GLU A 82 1.46 5.71 1.73
CA GLU A 82 0.95 5.48 0.39
C GLU A 82 1.43 4.13 -0.14
N GLY A 83 0.53 3.46 -0.86
CA GLY A 83 0.76 2.14 -1.41
C GLY A 83 0.53 2.13 -2.91
N LEU A 84 1.36 1.36 -3.60
CA LEU A 84 1.18 1.03 -5.01
C LEU A 84 1.12 -0.48 -5.18
N GLY A 85 0.15 -0.93 -5.95
CA GLY A 85 -0.15 -2.33 -6.12
C GLY A 85 -0.75 -2.66 -7.47
N TYR A 86 -1.11 -3.92 -7.59
CA TYR A 86 -1.79 -4.47 -8.75
C TYR A 86 -2.87 -5.44 -8.30
N GLN A 87 -3.87 -5.59 -9.16
CA GLN A 87 -4.94 -6.53 -8.93
C GLN A 87 -4.45 -7.95 -9.21
N THR A 88 -4.61 -8.87 -8.27
CA THR A 88 -4.15 -10.27 -8.40
C THR A 88 -5.27 -11.19 -8.89
N THR A 89 -6.50 -10.96 -8.43
CA THR A 89 -7.71 -11.67 -8.87
C THR A 89 -8.89 -10.71 -8.98
N ALA A 90 -10.07 -11.19 -9.40
CA ALA A 90 -11.28 -10.36 -9.44
C ALA A 90 -11.65 -9.70 -8.09
N ASN A 91 -11.22 -10.30 -6.98
CA ASN A 91 -11.56 -9.85 -5.63
C ASN A 91 -10.33 -9.66 -4.74
N ALA A 92 -9.11 -9.60 -5.31
CA ALA A 92 -7.90 -9.42 -4.53
C ALA A 92 -6.88 -8.50 -5.20
N CYS A 93 -6.03 -7.87 -4.38
CA CYS A 93 -4.89 -7.09 -4.83
C CYS A 93 -3.73 -7.20 -3.87
N THR A 94 -2.52 -6.99 -4.39
CA THR A 94 -1.30 -6.87 -3.60
C THR A 94 -0.82 -5.44 -3.70
N ILE A 95 -0.59 -4.80 -2.55
CA ILE A 95 -0.11 -3.43 -2.46
C ILE A 95 1.17 -3.40 -1.65
N ILE A 96 2.13 -2.66 -2.18
CA ILE A 96 3.41 -2.40 -1.56
C ILE A 96 3.34 -1.00 -0.96
N TYR A 97 3.33 -0.90 0.37
CA TYR A 97 3.33 0.38 1.07
C TYR A 97 4.75 0.87 1.29
N ARG A 98 4.96 2.14 0.98
CA ARG A 98 6.24 2.83 1.18
C ARG A 98 5.95 4.19 1.79
N ASN A 99 6.77 4.59 2.76
CA ASN A 99 6.59 5.89 3.40
C ASN A 99 7.31 6.98 2.59
N GLY A 100 6.69 8.17 2.52
CA GLY A 100 7.36 9.41 2.09
C GLY A 100 8.10 10.13 3.22
N THR A 101 8.04 9.59 4.44
CA THR A 101 8.62 10.13 5.69
C THR A 101 9.38 9.03 6.44
N TYR A 102 10.40 9.42 7.23
CA TYR A 102 11.35 8.52 7.90
C TYR A 102 10.85 7.96 9.25
N GLN A 103 9.53 7.87 9.47
CA GLN A 103 9.01 7.31 10.73
C GLN A 103 8.85 5.79 10.62
N ILE A 104 9.80 5.10 11.21
CA ILE A 104 10.07 3.66 11.06
C ILE A 104 9.07 2.77 11.81
N LYS A 105 8.33 3.31 12.78
CA LYS A 105 7.47 2.52 13.67
C LYS A 105 6.05 2.23 13.14
N HIS A 106 5.68 2.70 11.95
CA HIS A 106 4.30 2.53 11.45
C HIS A 106 4.11 1.09 10.96
N GLU A 107 2.99 0.43 11.27
CA GLU A 107 2.71 -0.96 10.86
C GLU A 107 2.63 -1.21 9.33
N PHE A 108 2.56 -0.15 8.52
CA PHE A 108 2.66 -0.24 7.05
C PHE A 108 3.99 0.32 6.54
N TYR A 109 4.93 0.60 7.44
CA TYR A 109 6.28 0.99 7.10
C TYR A 109 6.95 -0.16 6.36
N HIS A 110 7.17 0.03 5.07
CA HIS A 110 7.79 -0.98 4.21
C HIS A 110 7.09 -2.33 4.23
N CYS A 111 5.75 -2.36 4.26
CA CYS A 111 5.04 -3.63 4.18
C CYS A 111 4.64 -4.00 2.74
N THR A 112 4.38 -5.28 2.55
CA THR A 112 3.62 -5.84 1.43
C THR A 112 2.33 -6.39 2.00
N ALA A 113 1.19 -5.95 1.48
CA ALA A 113 -0.12 -6.31 1.99
C ALA A 113 -0.97 -6.92 0.87
N ASN A 114 -1.56 -8.07 1.16
CA ASN A 114 -2.46 -8.81 0.31
C ASN A 114 -3.88 -8.61 0.81
N PHE A 115 -4.72 -7.99 -0.02
CA PHE A 115 -6.09 -7.68 0.31
C PHE A 115 -7.03 -8.60 -0.44
N THR A 116 -8.00 -9.17 0.28
CA THR A 116 -9.11 -9.96 -0.25
C THR A 116 -10.43 -9.28 0.09
N PHE A 117 -11.28 -9.07 -0.91
CA PHE A 117 -12.54 -8.35 -0.77
C PHE A 117 -13.71 -9.32 -0.93
N ILE A 118 -14.61 -9.32 0.05
CA ILE A 118 -15.78 -10.19 0.05
C ILE A 118 -17.07 -9.37 0.13
N ASN A 119 -18.21 -10.05 0.04
CA ASN A 119 -19.53 -9.43 0.13
C ASN A 119 -19.71 -8.22 -0.80
N LYS A 120 -19.40 -8.39 -2.10
CA LYS A 120 -19.43 -7.30 -3.11
C LYS A 120 -18.54 -6.11 -2.72
N SER A 121 -17.39 -6.40 -2.12
CA SER A 121 -16.40 -5.43 -1.63
C SER A 121 -16.89 -4.56 -0.47
N LYS A 122 -17.90 -4.99 0.29
CA LYS A 122 -18.28 -4.31 1.54
C LYS A 122 -17.34 -4.63 2.69
N GLU A 123 -16.71 -5.79 2.63
CA GLU A 123 -15.78 -6.31 3.62
C GLU A 123 -14.44 -6.59 2.95
N MET A 124 -13.38 -6.49 3.74
CA MET A 124 -12.00 -6.67 3.33
C MET A 124 -11.25 -7.43 4.41
N PHE A 125 -10.43 -8.37 3.98
CA PHE A 125 -9.41 -9.03 4.78
C PHE A 125 -8.05 -8.62 4.24
N VAL A 126 -7.09 -8.37 5.12
CA VAL A 126 -5.71 -8.09 4.76
C VAL A 126 -4.78 -8.98 5.53
N GLU A 127 -3.86 -9.60 4.80
CA GLU A 127 -2.66 -10.21 5.35
C GLU A 127 -1.48 -9.31 4.95
N TYR A 128 -0.71 -8.82 5.91
CA TYR A 128 0.44 -7.98 5.61
C TYR A 128 1.72 -8.55 6.22
N GLN A 129 2.79 -8.44 5.45
CA GLN A 129 4.14 -8.78 5.85
C GLN A 129 4.97 -7.50 5.85
N GLN A 130 5.48 -7.15 7.02
CA GLN A 130 6.38 -6.02 7.17
C GLN A 130 7.79 -6.46 6.81
N VAL A 131 8.51 -5.65 6.04
CA VAL A 131 9.92 -5.91 5.79
C VAL A 131 10.68 -5.39 6.98
N THR A 132 11.31 -6.29 7.74
CA THR A 132 12.24 -5.90 8.79
C THR A 132 13.35 -5.05 8.18
N THR A 133 13.67 -3.95 8.87
CA THR A 133 14.78 -3.09 8.47
C THR A 133 15.74 -3.00 9.64
N ASP A 134 17.00 -2.66 9.39
CA ASP A 134 18.02 -2.45 10.43
C ASP A 134 17.61 -1.38 11.47
N MET A 135 16.49 -0.67 11.24
CA MET A 135 15.93 0.34 12.13
C MET A 135 14.58 -0.07 12.78
N SER A 136 14.02 -1.22 12.43
CA SER A 136 12.74 -1.74 12.96
C SER A 136 12.85 -3.23 13.22
N ASP A 137 13.12 -3.56 14.48
CA ASP A 137 13.08 -4.93 15.01
C ASP A 137 11.65 -5.35 15.40
N GLU A 138 10.70 -4.41 15.42
CA GLU A 138 9.45 -4.51 16.20
C GLU A 138 8.23 -5.04 15.44
N LEU A 139 8.35 -5.45 14.17
CA LEU A 139 7.14 -5.63 13.36
C LEU A 139 7.07 -6.98 12.65
N GLU A 140 6.36 -7.91 13.28
CA GLU A 140 5.91 -9.15 12.67
C GLU A 140 4.75 -8.86 11.68
N GLY A 141 4.56 -9.77 10.72
CA GLY A 141 3.38 -9.71 9.86
C GLY A 141 2.09 -9.89 10.67
N GLY A 142 0.97 -9.44 10.13
CA GLY A 142 -0.31 -9.50 10.82
C GLY A 142 -1.49 -9.62 9.88
N ASN A 143 -2.67 -9.74 10.50
CA ASN A 143 -3.95 -9.81 9.82
C ASN A 143 -4.84 -8.66 10.28
N ALA A 144 -5.62 -8.12 9.36
CA ALA A 144 -6.63 -7.12 9.67
C ALA A 144 -7.90 -7.36 8.87
N GLU A 145 -8.99 -6.86 9.39
CA GLU A 145 -10.28 -6.84 8.72
C GLU A 145 -10.70 -5.39 8.48
N GLY A 146 -11.57 -5.16 7.51
CA GLY A 146 -12.05 -3.83 7.21
C GLY A 146 -13.46 -3.78 6.64
N LEU A 147 -14.19 -2.76 7.05
CA LEU A 147 -15.56 -2.51 6.61
C LEU A 147 -15.62 -1.23 5.77
N LEU A 148 -16.33 -1.31 4.65
CA LEU A 148 -16.53 -0.18 3.74
C LEU A 148 -17.33 0.92 4.45
N VAL A 149 -16.79 2.14 4.42
CA VAL A 149 -17.37 3.32 5.08
C VAL A 149 -18.18 4.11 4.06
N SER A 150 -19.45 4.38 4.41
CA SER A 150 -20.30 5.29 3.65
C SER A 150 -19.78 6.73 3.71
N LYS A 151 -19.86 7.47 2.60
CA LYS A 151 -19.41 8.87 2.53
C LYS A 151 -20.05 9.77 3.57
N ASN A 152 -21.30 9.51 3.92
CA ASN A 152 -22.03 10.29 4.93
C ASN A 152 -21.47 10.11 6.35
N ASN A 153 -20.63 9.10 6.55
CA ASN A 153 -20.02 8.76 7.84
C ASN A 153 -18.54 9.18 7.90
N TYR A 154 -18.05 9.96 6.94
CA TYR A 154 -16.67 10.46 6.99
C TYR A 154 -16.53 11.55 8.03
N THR A 155 -15.55 11.40 8.90
CA THR A 155 -15.12 12.49 9.78
C THR A 155 -14.39 13.56 8.98
N LYS A 156 -14.21 14.76 9.56
CA LYS A 156 -13.48 15.86 8.92
C LYS A 156 -12.04 15.46 8.55
N LYS A 157 -11.37 14.67 9.41
CA LYS A 157 -10.01 14.17 9.17
C LYS A 157 -9.98 13.16 8.02
N THR A 158 -10.90 12.20 8.03
CA THR A 158 -11.07 11.22 6.95
C THR A 158 -11.32 11.90 5.61
N GLN A 159 -12.20 12.90 5.57
CA GLN A 159 -12.45 13.68 4.35
C GLN A 159 -11.18 14.41 3.86
N LYS A 160 -10.44 15.05 4.77
CA LYS A 160 -9.16 15.73 4.45
C LYS A 160 -8.14 14.76 3.85
N GLU A 161 -7.99 13.57 4.42
CA GLU A 161 -7.05 12.55 3.92
C GLU A 161 -7.45 12.00 2.55
N ILE A 162 -8.75 11.81 2.31
CA ILE A 162 -9.29 11.45 0.98
C ILE A 162 -8.95 12.54 -0.05
N ASP A 163 -9.07 13.81 0.30
CA ASP A 163 -8.75 14.91 -0.61
C ASP A 163 -7.24 15.08 -0.84
N ILE A 164 -6.41 14.76 0.15
CA ILE A 164 -4.96 14.61 -0.04
C ILE A 164 -4.67 13.47 -1.01
N PHE A 165 -5.28 12.30 -0.80
CA PHE A 165 -5.10 11.13 -1.66
C PHE A 165 -5.54 11.42 -3.11
N ARG A 166 -6.70 12.03 -3.29
CA ARG A 166 -7.21 12.41 -4.61
C ARG A 166 -6.25 13.35 -5.34
N ARG A 167 -5.58 14.26 -4.62
CA ARG A 167 -4.54 15.12 -5.18
C ARG A 167 -3.26 14.35 -5.49
N SER A 168 -2.82 13.44 -4.61
CA SER A 168 -1.59 12.66 -4.82
C SER A 168 -1.69 11.72 -6.03
N LEU A 169 -2.88 11.18 -6.32
CA LEU A 169 -3.17 10.39 -7.54
C LEU A 169 -2.87 11.12 -8.86
N LYS A 170 -2.83 12.46 -8.86
CA LYS A 170 -2.40 13.24 -10.05
C LYS A 170 -0.89 13.16 -10.27
N TYR A 171 -0.11 13.14 -9.19
CA TYR A 171 1.35 13.13 -9.21
C TYR A 171 1.93 11.71 -9.30
N LEU A 172 1.24 10.74 -8.72
CA LEU A 172 1.58 9.32 -8.75
C LEU A 172 1.80 8.77 -10.16
N LYS A 173 0.95 9.13 -11.12
CA LYS A 173 1.10 8.72 -12.53
C LYS A 173 2.47 9.13 -13.09
N LYS A 174 2.84 10.39 -12.85
CA LYS A 174 4.08 11.00 -13.34
C LYS A 174 5.32 10.43 -12.65
N ALA A 175 5.19 10.10 -11.36
CA ALA A 175 6.24 9.45 -10.59
C ALA A 175 6.51 8.00 -11.05
N ILE A 176 5.49 7.25 -11.50
CA ILE A 176 5.67 5.84 -11.90
C ILE A 176 6.19 5.69 -13.33
N GLU A 177 5.85 6.61 -14.24
CA GLU A 177 6.40 6.62 -15.61
C GLU A 177 7.92 6.89 -15.63
N LYS A 178 8.47 7.41 -14.54
CA LYS A 178 9.92 7.54 -14.32
C LYS A 178 10.37 6.44 -13.37
N LYS A 179 11.40 5.66 -13.74
CA LYS A 179 11.94 4.59 -12.87
C LYS A 179 12.12 5.12 -11.44
N PRO A 180 11.48 4.50 -10.43
CA PRO A 180 11.56 4.99 -9.06
C PRO A 180 13.00 4.90 -8.57
N CYS A 181 13.47 5.96 -7.91
CA CYS A 181 14.78 5.99 -7.29
C CYS A 181 14.83 4.90 -6.18
N PRO A 182 15.88 4.08 -6.12
CA PRO A 182 16.00 3.01 -5.12
C PRO A 182 16.05 3.52 -3.67
N VAL A 183 16.31 4.83 -3.49
CA VAL A 183 16.40 5.48 -2.17
C VAL A 183 15.14 6.29 -1.84
N LEU A 184 14.41 6.79 -2.84
CA LEU A 184 13.24 7.68 -2.66
C LEU A 184 12.20 7.45 -3.77
N PRO A 185 11.18 6.59 -3.55
CA PRO A 185 10.25 6.21 -4.61
C PRO A 185 9.28 7.32 -5.08
N PHE A 186 9.31 8.53 -4.48
CA PHE A 186 8.20 9.49 -4.62
C PHE A 186 8.52 10.97 -4.86
N ARG A 187 9.74 11.36 -5.27
CA ARG A 187 10.00 12.78 -5.61
C ARG A 187 10.67 12.98 -6.97
N GLU A 188 9.88 13.51 -7.90
CA GLU A 188 10.30 13.92 -9.24
C GLU A 188 11.12 15.23 -9.31
N SER A 189 11.30 15.96 -8.20
CA SER A 189 11.71 17.38 -8.28
C SER A 189 13.15 17.70 -7.89
N LEU A 190 14.00 16.73 -7.57
CA LEU A 190 15.34 17.03 -7.06
C LEU A 190 16.43 16.81 -8.12
N LYS A 191 16.22 17.36 -9.32
CA LYS A 191 17.32 17.58 -10.28
C LYS A 191 18.47 18.36 -9.63
N LYS A 192 18.17 19.23 -8.66
CA LYS A 192 19.16 20.05 -7.97
C LYS A 192 20.19 19.21 -7.20
N TRP A 193 19.75 18.12 -6.54
CA TRP A 193 20.59 17.32 -5.66
C TRP A 193 20.69 15.91 -6.21
N HIS A 194 21.63 15.69 -7.12
CA HIS A 194 21.89 14.38 -7.72
C HIS A 194 23.41 14.11 -7.80
N PHE A 195 23.77 12.83 -7.88
CA PHE A 195 25.15 12.38 -8.03
C PHE A 195 25.20 11.11 -8.86
N LYS A 196 26.18 11.02 -9.77
CA LYS A 196 26.41 9.82 -10.57
C LYS A 196 27.53 9.01 -9.93
N PHE A 197 27.25 7.75 -9.60
CA PHE A 197 28.21 6.81 -9.02
C PHE A 197 28.04 5.43 -9.65
N ASN A 198 29.12 4.77 -10.06
CA ASN A 198 29.10 3.48 -10.78
C ASN A 198 28.07 3.47 -11.93
N GLU A 199 28.09 4.51 -12.77
CA GLU A 199 27.20 4.71 -13.92
C GLU A 199 25.70 4.84 -13.61
N LYS A 200 25.30 4.76 -12.33
CA LYS A 200 23.93 4.97 -11.86
C LYS A 200 23.75 6.39 -11.33
N ASN A 201 22.58 6.98 -11.59
CA ASN A 201 22.20 8.28 -11.04
C ASN A 201 21.45 8.10 -9.72
N TYR A 202 21.92 8.79 -8.69
CA TYR A 202 21.30 8.86 -7.37
C TYR A 202 20.77 10.27 -7.12
N TYR A 203 19.59 10.36 -6.50
CA TYR A 203 18.90 11.63 -6.23
C TYR A 203 18.63 11.76 -4.74
N PHE A 204 18.75 12.98 -4.21
CA PHE A 204 18.75 13.25 -2.78
C PHE A 204 17.69 14.28 -2.39
N CYS A 205 17.13 14.15 -1.19
CA CYS A 205 16.07 15.03 -0.69
C CYS A 205 16.53 16.48 -0.42
N CYS A 206 17.82 16.69 -0.18
CA CYS A 206 18.47 17.95 0.17
C CYS A 206 19.98 17.88 -0.11
N ASP A 207 20.69 19.01 0.03
CA ASP A 207 22.14 19.06 -0.11
C ASP A 207 22.87 18.22 0.95
N SER A 208 22.40 18.21 2.21
CA SER A 208 23.06 17.44 3.27
C SER A 208 23.09 15.93 2.98
N CYS A 209 22.00 15.36 2.46
CA CYS A 209 21.99 13.95 2.04
C CYS A 209 22.89 13.68 0.84
N LEU A 210 22.99 14.63 -0.10
CA LEU A 210 23.94 14.56 -1.21
C LEU A 210 25.39 14.53 -0.69
N GLN A 211 25.73 15.40 0.26
CA GLN A 211 27.08 15.45 0.83
C GLN A 211 27.42 14.19 1.63
N ALA A 212 26.47 13.68 2.43
CA ALA A 212 26.65 12.42 3.14
C ALA A 212 26.91 11.24 2.20
N PHE A 213 26.14 11.15 1.11
CA PHE A 213 26.36 10.11 0.09
C PHE A 213 27.68 10.29 -0.64
N LYS A 214 28.10 11.51 -1.00
CA LYS A 214 29.41 11.77 -1.61
C LYS A 214 30.57 11.36 -0.70
N HIS A 215 30.41 11.54 0.61
CA HIS A 215 31.42 11.19 1.60
C HIS A 215 31.61 9.67 1.71
N ASN A 216 30.51 8.91 1.76
CA ASN A 216 30.59 7.45 1.83
C ASN A 216 29.48 6.75 1.02
N PRO A 217 29.62 6.66 -0.32
CA PRO A 217 28.58 6.08 -1.18
C PRO A 217 28.29 4.61 -0.86
N LYS A 218 29.33 3.85 -0.49
CA LYS A 218 29.24 2.40 -0.24
C LYS A 218 28.33 2.06 0.93
N GLN A 219 28.14 2.97 1.88
CA GLN A 219 27.23 2.76 3.02
C GLN A 219 25.76 2.72 2.61
N TYR A 220 25.39 3.35 1.50
CA TYR A 220 23.99 3.52 1.07
C TYR A 220 23.63 2.66 -0.15
N ILE A 221 24.60 1.95 -0.73
CA ILE A 221 24.43 1.12 -1.92
C ILE A 221 24.58 -0.33 -1.47
N LYS A 222 23.45 -1.06 -1.43
CA LYS A 222 23.41 -2.53 -1.28
C LYS A 222 23.53 -3.19 -2.66
#